data_AF-D5RH83-F1
#
_entry.id   AF-D5RH83-F1
#
_cell.length_a   1.000
_cell.length_b   1.000
_cell.length_c   1.000
_cell.angle_alpha   90.00
_cell.angle_beta   90.00
_cell.angle_gamma   90.00
#
_symmetry.space_group_name_H-M   'P 1'
#
loop_
_entity.id
_entity.type
_entity.pdbx_description
1 polymer ?
#
loop_
_entity_poly.entity_id
_entity_poly.type
_entity_poly.pdbx_seq_one_letter_code
_entity_poly.pdbx_strand_id
1 'polypeptide(L)'
;MLTKLSLLTGRRPLLAAFLLGLLSALALPPLYAVPVLLLAIPGLLALLDGAGSARRAALLGFAFGWGHHIAGLYWISHALLTDPWRWGWLVPVAVPGIALPLAAYLALTTLLAWRARPGWPRALALAGGWTLLEWLRGLLFTGFPWNAIGTVWAFDALPLQGAALAGVHGLTLATLLLAALPA
;
A
#
# COMPACT_ATOMS: atom_id res chain seq x y z
N MET A 1 -4.24 20.25 6.13
CA MET A 1 -4.52 19.32 7.25
C MET A 1 -3.51 18.17 7.30
N LEU A 2 -3.24 17.50 6.18
CA LEU A 2 -2.27 16.39 6.11
C LEU A 2 -0.82 16.82 6.35
N THR A 3 -0.44 18.06 6.04
CA THR A 3 0.87 18.64 6.36
C THR A 3 1.22 18.60 7.85
N LYS A 4 0.24 18.53 8.76
CA LYS A 4 0.50 18.36 10.20
C LYS A 4 1.07 16.98 10.55
N LEU A 5 0.92 15.98 9.67
CA LEU A 5 1.47 14.63 9.88
C LEU A 5 2.99 14.62 9.89
N SER A 6 3.65 15.53 9.16
CA SER A 6 5.12 15.65 9.15
C SER A 6 5.69 16.06 10.50
N LEU A 7 4.87 16.69 11.35
CA LEU A 7 5.25 17.16 12.69
C LEU A 7 5.14 16.06 13.76
N LEU A 8 4.58 14.89 13.43
CA LEU A 8 4.42 13.80 14.38
C LEU A 8 5.79 13.19 14.74
N THR A 9 5.99 12.90 16.03
CA THR A 9 7.25 12.34 16.55
C THR A 9 7.04 11.01 17.29
N GLY A 10 8.14 10.33 17.62
CA GLY A 10 8.10 9.08 18.40
C GLY A 10 7.44 7.92 17.65
N ARG A 11 6.43 7.27 18.23
CA ARG A 11 5.71 6.14 17.59
C ARG A 11 4.48 6.55 16.78
N ARG A 12 3.98 7.77 16.96
CA ARG A 12 2.74 8.26 16.34
C ARG A 12 2.75 8.22 14.80
N PRO A 13 3.85 8.59 14.10
CA PRO A 13 3.92 8.46 12.64
C PRO A 13 3.75 7.02 12.14
N LEU A 14 4.26 6.02 12.87
CA LEU A 14 4.14 4.62 12.48
C LEU A 14 2.70 4.13 12.60
N LEU A 15 2.01 4.51 13.69
CA LEU A 15 0.60 4.21 13.85
C LEU A 15 -0.23 4.90 12.76
N ALA A 16 0.04 6.16 12.47
CA ALA A 16 -0.63 6.88 11.39
C ALA A 16 -0.41 6.20 10.03
N ALA A 17 0.83 5.81 9.71
CA ALA A 17 1.14 5.06 8.50
C ALA A 17 0.35 3.75 8.42
N PHE A 18 0.32 2.97 9.50
CA PHE A 18 -0.46 1.73 9.57
C PHE A 18 -1.95 1.95 9.34
N LEU A 19 -2.55 2.95 9.97
CA LEU A 19 -3.96 3.29 9.80
C LEU A 19 -4.28 3.78 8.38
N LEU A 20 -3.39 4.58 7.77
CA LEU A 20 -3.53 4.98 6.37
C LEU A 20 -3.41 3.76 5.42
N GLY A 21 -2.56 2.79 5.79
CA GLY A 21 -2.48 1.49 5.13
C GLY A 21 -3.80 0.74 5.17
N LEU A 22 -4.37 0.54 6.35
CA LEU A 22 -5.71 -0.08 6.52
C LEU A 22 -6.77 0.66 5.69
N LEU A 23 -6.78 2.00 5.75
CA LEU A 23 -7.71 2.83 5.01
C LEU A 23 -7.56 2.64 3.49
N SER A 24 -6.32 2.55 2.99
CA SER A 24 -6.07 2.36 1.55
C SER A 24 -6.59 1.03 1.01
N ALA A 25 -6.69 -0.01 1.85
CA ALA A 25 -7.26 -1.30 1.44
C ALA A 25 -8.77 -1.21 1.15
N LEU A 26 -9.48 -0.21 1.66
CA LEU A 26 -10.90 0.00 1.34
C LEU A 26 -11.12 0.38 -0.13
N ALA A 27 -10.08 0.82 -0.84
CA ALA A 27 -10.15 1.07 -2.28
C ALA A 27 -10.22 -0.22 -3.11
N LEU A 28 -9.81 -1.35 -2.53
CA LEU A 28 -9.82 -2.65 -3.21
C LEU A 28 -11.21 -3.30 -3.13
N PRO A 29 -11.45 -4.36 -3.93
CA PRO A 29 -12.65 -5.18 -3.77
C PRO A 29 -12.81 -5.71 -2.33
N PRO A 30 -14.04 -5.85 -1.83
CA PRO A 30 -15.31 -5.59 -2.52
C PRO A 30 -15.82 -4.15 -2.39
N LEU A 31 -15.10 -3.26 -1.69
CA LEU A 31 -15.62 -1.95 -1.30
C LEU A 31 -15.44 -0.87 -2.37
N TYR A 32 -14.32 -0.91 -3.11
CA TYR A 32 -14.03 0.06 -4.18
C TYR A 32 -14.16 1.53 -3.74
N ALA A 33 -13.83 1.84 -2.48
CA ALA A 33 -13.83 3.19 -1.96
C ALA A 33 -12.60 3.97 -2.45
N VAL A 34 -12.38 4.02 -3.77
CA VAL A 34 -11.19 4.60 -4.43
C VAL A 34 -10.82 6.01 -3.91
N PRO A 35 -11.77 6.93 -3.61
CA PRO A 35 -11.44 8.25 -3.08
C PRO A 35 -10.62 8.25 -1.79
N VAL A 36 -10.62 7.16 -0.99
CA VAL A 36 -9.79 7.07 0.22
C VAL A 36 -8.28 7.15 -0.09
N LEU A 37 -7.87 6.82 -1.32
CA LEU A 37 -6.48 6.95 -1.76
C LEU A 37 -6.03 8.42 -1.83
N LEU A 38 -6.96 9.36 -2.06
CA LEU A 38 -6.70 10.82 -2.02
C LEU A 38 -6.35 11.31 -0.61
N LEU A 39 -6.56 10.49 0.41
CA LEU A 39 -6.11 10.74 1.79
C LEU A 39 -4.91 9.87 2.15
N ALA A 40 -4.95 8.58 1.81
CA ALA A 40 -3.92 7.62 2.19
C ALA A 40 -2.57 7.94 1.55
N ILE A 41 -2.54 8.24 0.24
CA ILE A 41 -1.29 8.48 -0.49
C ILE A 41 -0.66 9.83 -0.09
N PRO A 42 -1.39 10.97 -0.09
CA PRO A 42 -0.81 12.24 0.40
C PRO A 42 -0.46 12.18 1.89
N GLY A 43 -1.22 11.43 2.70
CA GLY A 43 -0.89 11.20 4.10
C GLY A 43 0.45 10.45 4.28
N LEU A 44 0.70 9.41 3.48
CA LEU A 44 1.98 8.71 3.47
C LEU A 44 3.13 9.63 3.02
N LEU A 45 2.93 10.43 1.97
CA LEU A 45 3.92 11.40 1.50
C LEU A 45 4.26 12.45 2.57
N ALA A 46 3.26 13.00 3.26
CA ALA A 46 3.46 13.95 4.35
C ALA A 46 4.23 13.33 5.55
N LEU A 47 3.99 12.05 5.84
CA LEU A 47 4.78 11.32 6.85
C LEU A 47 6.24 11.13 6.40
N LEU A 48 6.49 10.92 5.10
CA LEU A 48 7.84 10.84 4.54
C LEU A 48 8.56 12.19 4.55
N ASP A 49 7.85 13.30 4.40
CA ASP A 49 8.42 14.65 4.55
C ASP A 49 8.97 14.88 5.96
N GLY A 50 8.30 14.35 6.97
CA GLY A 50 8.77 14.36 8.36
C GLY A 50 9.79 13.27 8.70
N ALA A 51 10.11 12.36 7.78
CA ALA A 51 11.05 11.28 8.05
C ALA A 51 12.49 11.83 8.05
N GLY A 52 13.06 12.01 9.23
CA GLY A 52 14.45 12.49 9.38
C GLY A 52 15.56 11.50 9.01
N SER A 53 15.23 10.27 8.55
CA SER A 53 16.22 9.28 8.14
C SER A 53 15.66 8.19 7.22
N ALA A 54 16.54 7.55 6.45
CA ALA A 54 16.23 6.41 5.60
C ALA A 54 15.56 5.24 6.35
N ARG A 55 16.08 4.92 7.55
CA ARG A 55 15.50 3.90 8.42
C ARG A 55 14.07 4.25 8.80
N ARG A 56 13.81 5.53 9.09
CA ARG A 56 12.48 6.00 9.46
C ARG A 56 11.50 5.93 8.28
N ALA A 57 11.94 6.33 7.09
CA ALA A 57 11.15 6.22 5.88
C ALA A 57 10.75 4.77 5.58
N ALA A 58 11.70 3.84 5.65
CA ALA A 58 11.43 2.42 5.45
C ALA A 58 10.44 1.86 6.48
N LEU A 59 10.57 2.25 7.76
CA LEU A 59 9.61 1.84 8.80
C LEU A 59 8.19 2.39 8.58
N LEU A 60 8.06 3.60 8.02
CA LEU A 60 6.76 4.17 7.65
C LEU A 60 6.11 3.37 6.52
N GLY A 61 6.86 3.08 5.45
CA GLY A 61 6.34 2.23 4.37
C GLY A 61 6.04 0.81 4.83
N PHE A 62 6.85 0.25 5.71
CA PHE A 62 6.57 -1.04 6.31
C PHE A 62 5.25 -1.01 7.10
N ALA A 63 5.06 -0.03 7.98
CA ALA A 63 3.83 0.08 8.76
C ALA A 63 2.60 0.28 7.86
N PHE A 64 2.71 1.15 6.84
CA PHE A 64 1.66 1.35 5.84
C PHE A 64 1.33 0.07 5.07
N GLY A 65 2.36 -0.57 4.50
CA GLY A 65 2.19 -1.80 3.72
C GLY A 65 1.60 -2.93 4.56
N TRP A 66 2.02 -3.05 5.82
CA TRP A 66 1.50 -4.07 6.73
C TRP A 66 0.01 -3.86 7.02
N GLY A 67 -0.42 -2.61 7.28
CA GLY A 67 -1.84 -2.27 7.41
C GLY A 67 -2.63 -2.57 6.13
N HIS A 68 -2.13 -2.14 4.98
CA HIS A 68 -2.76 -2.38 3.68
C HIS A 68 -2.95 -3.87 3.39
N HIS A 69 -1.90 -4.68 3.59
CA HIS A 69 -1.96 -6.11 3.32
C HIS A 69 -2.78 -6.88 4.36
N ILE A 70 -2.77 -6.51 5.64
CA ILE A 70 -3.64 -7.13 6.64
C ILE A 70 -5.11 -6.95 6.26
N ALA A 71 -5.53 -5.72 5.97
CA ALA A 71 -6.90 -5.45 5.58
C ALA A 71 -7.25 -6.07 4.23
N GLY A 72 -6.34 -6.02 3.25
CA GLY A 72 -6.61 -6.54 1.90
C GLY A 72 -6.56 -8.07 1.78
N LEU A 73 -5.91 -8.77 2.71
CA LEU A 73 -5.75 -10.24 2.67
C LEU A 73 -6.57 -10.96 3.74
N TYR A 74 -7.52 -10.27 4.37
CA TYR A 74 -8.39 -10.84 5.41
C TYR A 74 -9.03 -12.18 5.01
N TRP A 75 -9.37 -12.32 3.72
CA TRP A 75 -10.05 -13.47 3.16
C TRP A 75 -9.21 -14.75 3.20
N ILE A 76 -7.88 -14.67 3.34
CA ILE A 76 -7.01 -15.85 3.50
C ILE A 76 -7.41 -16.64 4.76
N SER A 77 -7.90 -15.96 5.80
CA SER A 77 -8.39 -16.62 7.01
C SER A 77 -9.57 -17.55 6.73
N HIS A 78 -10.38 -17.31 5.69
CA HIS A 78 -11.49 -18.19 5.35
C HIS A 78 -11.02 -19.60 4.96
N ALA A 79 -9.82 -19.74 4.38
CA ALA A 79 -9.27 -21.06 4.05
C ALA A 79 -8.98 -21.88 5.33
N LEU A 80 -8.49 -21.23 6.39
CA LEU A 80 -8.23 -21.88 7.68
C LEU A 80 -9.52 -22.30 8.38
N LEU A 81 -10.60 -21.55 8.16
CA LEU A 81 -11.91 -21.81 8.75
C LEU A 81 -12.68 -22.95 8.07
N THR A 82 -12.11 -23.59 7.04
CA THR A 82 -12.66 -24.83 6.46
C THR A 82 -12.49 -26.04 7.39
N ASP A 83 -11.45 -26.05 8.22
CA ASP A 83 -11.24 -27.01 9.31
C ASP A 83 -10.78 -26.26 10.58
N PRO A 84 -11.70 -25.55 11.25
CA PRO A 84 -11.37 -24.61 12.31
C PRO A 84 -10.91 -25.32 13.59
N TRP A 85 -11.32 -26.58 13.80
CA TRP A 85 -10.88 -27.38 14.95
C TRP A 85 -9.38 -27.64 14.90
N ARG A 86 -8.82 -27.78 13.70
CA ARG A 86 -7.38 -27.99 13.49
C ARG A 86 -6.61 -26.67 13.32
N TRP A 87 -7.16 -25.73 12.58
CA TRP A 87 -6.42 -24.55 12.10
C TRP A 87 -6.93 -23.20 12.59
N GLY A 88 -8.05 -23.14 13.31
CA GLY A 88 -8.68 -21.89 13.73
C GLY A 88 -7.77 -20.99 14.58
N TRP A 89 -6.87 -21.59 15.37
CA TRP A 89 -5.90 -20.85 16.17
C TRP A 89 -4.87 -20.06 15.35
N LEU A 90 -4.67 -20.39 14.07
CA LEU A 90 -3.79 -19.66 13.16
C LEU A 90 -4.42 -18.40 12.59
N VAL A 91 -5.75 -18.25 12.64
CA VAL A 91 -6.47 -17.10 12.07
C VAL A 91 -5.88 -15.74 12.49
N PRO A 92 -5.61 -15.45 13.79
CA PRO A 92 -5.04 -14.17 14.18
C PRO A 92 -3.57 -13.97 13.74
N VAL A 93 -2.88 -15.02 13.28
CA VAL A 93 -1.45 -15.00 12.97
C VAL A 93 -1.18 -15.08 11.48
N ALA A 94 -1.96 -15.85 10.72
CA ALA A 94 -1.70 -16.16 9.32
C ALA A 94 -1.68 -14.92 8.44
N VAL A 95 -2.73 -14.09 8.49
CA VAL A 95 -2.82 -12.87 7.67
C VAL A 95 -1.76 -11.84 8.09
N PRO A 96 -1.59 -11.49 9.38
CA PRO A 96 -0.50 -10.60 9.79
C PRO A 96 0.88 -11.14 9.42
N GLY A 97 1.09 -12.45 9.53
CA GLY A 97 2.34 -13.13 9.17
C GLY A 97 2.66 -13.04 7.69
N ILE A 98 1.69 -13.35 6.82
CA ILE A 98 1.83 -13.20 5.36
C ILE A 98 2.02 -11.74 4.96
N ALA A 99 1.39 -10.80 5.65
CA ALA A 99 1.53 -9.38 5.38
C ALA A 99 2.94 -8.83 5.69
N LEU A 100 3.73 -9.46 6.59
CA LEU A 100 5.07 -8.99 6.96
C LEU A 100 6.06 -8.95 5.76
N PRO A 101 6.29 -10.05 5.01
CA PRO A 101 7.17 -9.99 3.85
C PRO A 101 6.61 -9.07 2.74
N LEU A 102 5.29 -8.96 2.60
CA LEU A 102 4.69 -8.06 1.61
C LEU A 102 4.90 -6.58 1.96
N ALA A 103 4.85 -6.23 3.24
CA ALA A 103 5.14 -4.89 3.73
C ALA A 103 6.58 -4.45 3.43
N ALA A 104 7.52 -5.38 3.26
CA ALA A 104 8.90 -5.07 2.89
C ALA A 104 9.00 -4.41 1.49
N TYR A 105 8.10 -4.75 0.56
CA TYR A 105 8.05 -4.09 -0.75
C TYR A 105 7.71 -2.60 -0.59
N LEU A 106 6.73 -2.26 0.26
CA LEU A 106 6.39 -0.87 0.56
C LEU A 106 7.46 -0.15 1.38
N ALA A 107 8.17 -0.86 2.26
CA ALA A 107 9.34 -0.33 2.95
C ALA A 107 10.43 0.10 1.95
N LEU A 108 10.68 -0.70 0.92
CA LEU A 108 11.64 -0.36 -0.14
C LEU A 108 11.11 0.77 -1.03
N THR A 109 9.84 0.74 -1.43
CA THR A 109 9.20 1.82 -2.19
C THR A 109 9.34 3.17 -1.49
N THR A 110 9.01 3.25 -0.21
CA THR A 110 9.09 4.51 0.57
C THR A 110 10.53 4.94 0.84
N LEU A 111 11.47 4.00 1.01
CA LEU A 111 12.89 4.29 1.09
C LEU A 111 13.42 4.94 -0.21
N LEU A 112 13.01 4.41 -1.36
CA LEU A 112 13.36 4.98 -2.68
C LEU A 112 12.74 6.35 -2.85
N ALA A 113 11.45 6.51 -2.52
CA ALA A 113 10.76 7.80 -2.61
C ALA A 113 11.37 8.86 -1.70
N TRP A 114 11.76 8.49 -0.47
CA TRP A 114 12.33 9.42 0.49
C TRP A 114 13.67 10.03 0.03
N ARG A 115 14.47 9.29 -0.77
CA ARG A 115 15.71 9.81 -1.36
C ARG A 115 15.45 10.91 -2.40
N ALA A 116 14.26 10.97 -2.98
CA ALA A 116 13.89 12.06 -3.87
C ALA A 116 13.55 13.32 -3.08
N ARG A 117 13.74 14.48 -3.74
CA ARG A 117 13.39 15.79 -3.18
C ARG A 117 11.88 15.84 -2.85
N PRO A 118 11.47 16.48 -1.74
CA PRO A 118 10.06 16.70 -1.42
C PRO A 118 9.25 17.32 -2.58
N GLY A 119 7.94 17.07 -2.61
CA GLY A 119 7.03 17.52 -3.67
C GLY A 119 6.87 16.50 -4.81
N TRP A 120 6.63 17.00 -6.02
CA TRP A 120 6.36 16.15 -7.19
C TRP A 120 7.43 15.08 -7.48
N PRO A 121 8.76 15.29 -7.28
CA PRO A 121 9.75 14.25 -7.56
C PRO A 121 9.58 13.04 -6.64
N ARG A 122 9.20 13.27 -5.38
CA ARG A 122 8.90 12.21 -4.41
C ARG A 122 7.62 11.47 -4.74
N ALA A 123 6.58 12.18 -5.19
CA ALA A 123 5.35 11.54 -5.66
C ALA A 123 5.63 10.61 -6.86
N LEU A 124 6.43 11.06 -7.84
CA LEU A 124 6.85 10.21 -8.96
C LEU A 124 7.68 9.01 -8.50
N ALA A 125 8.65 9.23 -7.60
CA ALA A 125 9.48 8.15 -7.08
C ALA A 125 8.68 7.12 -6.27
N LEU A 126 7.66 7.57 -5.53
CA LEU A 126 6.71 6.70 -4.85
C LEU A 126 5.88 5.89 -5.86
N ALA A 127 5.24 6.54 -6.83
CA ALA A 127 4.36 5.88 -7.79
C ALA A 127 5.13 4.88 -8.68
N GLY A 128 6.28 5.29 -9.23
CA GLY A 128 7.15 4.42 -10.02
C GLY A 128 7.77 3.29 -9.19
N GLY A 129 8.27 3.61 -7.99
CA GLY A 129 8.84 2.62 -7.08
C GLY A 129 7.82 1.60 -6.60
N TRP A 130 6.58 2.01 -6.34
CA TRP A 130 5.49 1.10 -5.97
C TRP A 130 5.16 0.19 -7.14
N THR A 131 4.97 0.74 -8.33
CA THR A 131 4.63 -0.02 -9.55
C THR A 131 5.68 -1.08 -9.83
N LEU A 132 6.97 -0.73 -9.80
CA LEU A 132 8.07 -1.66 -10.01
C LEU A 132 8.09 -2.77 -8.95
N LEU A 133 7.95 -2.41 -7.68
CA LEU A 133 8.02 -3.35 -6.57
C LEU A 133 6.79 -4.27 -6.53
N GLU A 134 5.64 -3.78 -6.95
CA GLU A 134 4.43 -4.58 -7.13
C GLU A 134 4.57 -5.58 -8.28
N TRP A 135 5.18 -5.19 -9.40
CA TRP A 135 5.53 -6.10 -10.48
C TRP A 135 6.53 -7.17 -10.02
N LEU A 136 7.62 -6.77 -9.34
CA LEU A 136 8.60 -7.71 -8.78
C LEU A 136 7.97 -8.67 -7.76
N ARG A 137 7.03 -8.20 -6.94
CA ARG A 137 6.27 -9.05 -6.01
C ARG A 137 5.46 -10.14 -6.72
N GLY A 138 5.09 -9.93 -7.99
CA GLY A 138 4.47 -10.96 -8.83
C GLY A 138 5.44 -11.98 -9.42
N LEU A 139 6.75 -11.74 -9.35
CA LEU A 139 7.79 -12.58 -9.97
C LEU A 139 8.68 -13.30 -8.95
N LEU A 140 9.10 -12.58 -7.90
CA LEU A 140 10.04 -13.09 -6.90
C LEU A 140 9.39 -14.19 -6.04
N PHE A 141 10.17 -15.21 -5.68
CA PHE A 141 9.74 -16.31 -4.80
C PHE A 141 8.45 -17.00 -5.27
N THR A 142 8.31 -17.25 -6.57
CA THR A 142 7.11 -17.80 -7.25
C THR A 142 5.93 -16.83 -7.39
N GLY A 143 6.04 -15.63 -6.81
CA GLY A 143 5.08 -14.54 -6.96
C GLY A 143 3.93 -14.60 -5.97
N PHE A 144 3.54 -13.42 -5.47
CA PHE A 144 2.29 -13.21 -4.74
C PHE A 144 1.63 -11.89 -5.20
N PRO A 145 1.10 -11.81 -6.43
CA PRO A 145 0.64 -10.56 -7.06
C PRO A 145 -0.77 -10.10 -6.61
N TRP A 146 -1.21 -10.46 -5.41
CA TRP A 146 -2.54 -10.06 -4.91
C TRP A 146 -2.64 -8.56 -4.64
N ASN A 147 -3.85 -8.01 -4.80
CA ASN A 147 -4.17 -6.63 -4.43
C ASN A 147 -3.29 -5.57 -5.10
N ALA A 148 -3.03 -5.73 -6.41
CA ALA A 148 -2.37 -4.67 -7.17
C ALA A 148 -3.23 -3.41 -7.17
N ILE A 149 -2.64 -2.23 -6.93
CA ILE A 149 -3.42 -0.98 -6.80
C ILE A 149 -4.23 -0.66 -8.07
N GLY A 150 -3.75 -1.04 -9.25
CA GLY A 150 -4.51 -0.88 -10.50
C GLY A 150 -5.87 -1.60 -10.52
N THR A 151 -6.08 -2.61 -9.66
CA THR A 151 -7.34 -3.34 -9.55
C THR A 151 -8.46 -2.58 -8.85
N VAL A 152 -8.17 -1.41 -8.24
CA VAL A 152 -9.20 -0.55 -7.62
C VAL A 152 -10.23 -0.05 -8.63
N TRP A 153 -9.91 -0.08 -9.93
CA TRP A 153 -10.81 0.30 -11.03
C TRP A 153 -11.70 -0.83 -11.52
N ALA A 154 -11.52 -2.05 -11.01
CA ALA A 154 -12.26 -3.23 -11.48
C ALA A 154 -13.69 -3.35 -10.89
N PHE A 155 -14.33 -2.22 -10.55
CA PHE A 155 -15.74 -2.18 -10.16
C PHE A 155 -16.69 -2.11 -11.36
N ASP A 156 -16.20 -1.66 -12.51
CA ASP A 156 -16.95 -1.58 -13.77
C ASP A 156 -15.98 -1.76 -14.96
N ALA A 157 -16.51 -2.16 -16.11
CA ALA A 157 -15.73 -2.37 -17.34
C ALA A 157 -15.14 -1.07 -17.91
N LEU A 158 -15.86 0.06 -17.80
CA LEU A 158 -15.42 1.35 -18.36
C LEU A 158 -14.11 1.88 -17.74
N PRO A 159 -14.00 2.06 -16.40
CA PRO A 159 -12.76 2.55 -15.79
C PRO A 159 -11.59 1.56 -15.92
N LEU A 160 -11.86 0.27 -16.16
CA LEU A 160 -10.84 -0.76 -16.33
C LEU A 160 -10.18 -0.75 -17.72
N GLN A 161 -10.77 -0.08 -18.73
CA GLN A 161 -10.30 -0.13 -20.13
C GLN A 161 -8.81 0.24 -20.30
N GLY A 162 -8.27 1.11 -19.45
CA GLY A 162 -6.84 1.47 -19.49
C GLY A 162 -5.89 0.27 -19.30
N ALA A 163 -6.36 -0.82 -18.66
CA ALA A 163 -5.60 -2.06 -18.54
C ALA A 163 -5.30 -2.71 -19.90
N ALA A 164 -6.14 -2.51 -20.91
CA ALA A 164 -5.89 -3.07 -22.25
C ALA A 164 -4.67 -2.43 -22.94
N LEU A 165 -4.30 -1.20 -22.55
CA LEU A 165 -3.19 -0.46 -23.14
C LEU A 165 -1.87 -0.66 -22.39
N ALA A 166 -1.94 -0.61 -21.05
CA ALA A 166 -0.74 -0.56 -20.20
C ALA A 166 -0.70 -1.66 -19.11
N GLY A 167 -1.67 -2.58 -19.13
CA GLY A 167 -1.83 -3.61 -18.11
C GLY A 167 -2.20 -3.04 -16.74
N VAL A 168 -2.31 -3.94 -15.74
CA VAL A 168 -2.63 -3.57 -14.36
C VAL A 168 -1.57 -2.66 -13.73
N HIS A 169 -0.31 -2.82 -14.09
CA HIS A 169 0.78 -1.99 -13.55
C HIS A 169 0.76 -0.56 -14.11
N GLY A 170 0.35 -0.38 -15.37
CA GLY A 170 0.08 0.96 -15.92
C GLY A 170 -1.05 1.66 -15.16
N LEU A 171 -2.12 0.92 -14.83
CA LEU A 171 -3.18 1.43 -13.96
C LEU A 171 -2.68 1.73 -12.54
N THR A 172 -1.82 0.89 -11.95
CA THR A 172 -1.19 1.18 -10.63
C THR A 172 -0.45 2.52 -10.68
N LEU A 173 0.39 2.72 -11.69
CA LEU A 173 1.14 3.96 -11.85
C LEU A 173 0.21 5.18 -11.97
N ALA A 174 -0.77 5.12 -12.89
CA ALA A 174 -1.73 6.20 -13.08
C ALA A 174 -2.52 6.51 -11.80
N THR A 175 -2.99 5.48 -11.10
CA THR A 175 -3.75 5.61 -9.85
C THR A 175 -2.94 6.31 -8.78
N LEU A 176 -1.69 5.91 -8.57
CA LEU A 176 -0.83 6.50 -7.54
C LEU A 176 -0.45 7.94 -7.86
N LEU A 177 -0.24 8.27 -9.14
CA LEU A 177 0.01 9.64 -9.58
C LEU A 177 -1.20 10.54 -9.34
N LEU A 178 -2.40 10.08 -9.72
CA LEU A 178 -3.66 10.79 -9.47
C LEU A 178 -3.92 10.98 -7.97
N ALA A 179 -3.71 9.91 -7.19
CA ALA A 179 -3.88 9.94 -5.74
C ALA A 179 -2.91 10.88 -5.02
N ALA A 180 -1.72 11.11 -5.61
CA ALA A 180 -0.69 12.00 -5.06
C ALA A 180 -0.88 13.48 -5.41
N LEU A 181 -1.81 13.85 -6.29
CA LEU A 181 -2.06 15.26 -6.67
C LEU A 181 -2.35 16.21 -5.49
N PRO A 182 -3.04 15.80 -4.41
CA PRO A 182 -3.28 16.68 -3.25
C PRO A 182 -2.07 16.87 -2.31
N ALA A 183 -0.92 16.25 -2.60
CA ALA A 183 0.26 16.21 -1.73
C ALA A 183 1.16 17.45 -1.85
#